data_AF-A0A011QL13-F1
#
_entry.id   AF-A0A011QL13-F1
#
_cell.length_a   1.000
_cell.length_b   1.000
_cell.length_c   1.000
_cell.angle_alpha   90.00
_cell.angle_beta   90.00
_cell.angle_gamma   90.00
#
_symmetry.space_group_name_H-M   'P 1'
#
loop_
_entity.id
_entity.type
_entity.pdbx_description
1 polymer ?
#
loop_
_entity_poly.entity_id
_entity_poly.type
_entity_poly.pdbx_seq_one_letter_code
_entity_poly.pdbx_strand_id
1 'polypeptide(L)'
;MVAVPDVWSLAAMHELTARLGRSVGASTGTNLIATLACMAWMRERGVRGSVVTLLCDSGDRYRHTYYNESWLQQAGLDCRRERAALAVTLDTGQVADELSAGWRLAGELTPE
;
A
#
# COMPACT_ATOMS: atom_id res chain seq x y z
N MET A 1 6.57 10.00 -8.69
CA MET A 1 5.18 9.50 -8.55
C MET A 1 5.22 7.98 -8.68
N VAL A 2 4.44 7.29 -7.86
CA VAL A 2 4.32 5.82 -7.87
C VAL A 2 2.86 5.51 -8.15
N ALA A 3 2.55 4.83 -9.26
CA ALA A 3 1.24 4.28 -9.50
C ALA A 3 1.15 2.93 -8.77
N VAL A 4 0.07 2.73 -8.01
CA VAL A 4 -0.11 1.56 -7.14
C VAL A 4 -1.44 0.88 -7.51
N PRO A 5 -1.46 -0.43 -7.74
CA PRO A 5 -2.72 -1.15 -7.97
C PRO A 5 -3.66 -1.06 -6.76
N ASP A 6 -4.96 -0.99 -7.01
CA ASP A 6 -5.97 -0.79 -5.96
C ASP A 6 -5.90 -1.86 -4.85
N VAL A 7 -5.70 -3.13 -5.22
CA VAL A 7 -5.57 -4.25 -4.27
C VAL A 7 -4.42 -4.04 -3.28
N TRP A 8 -3.31 -3.43 -3.72
CA TRP A 8 -2.18 -3.13 -2.84
C TRP A 8 -2.46 -1.92 -1.94
N SER A 9 -3.19 -0.93 -2.44
CA SER A 9 -3.64 0.21 -1.62
C SER A 9 -4.61 -0.25 -0.52
N LEU A 10 -5.54 -1.16 -0.83
CA LEU A 10 -6.50 -1.73 0.12
C LEU A 10 -5.82 -2.67 1.12
N ALA A 11 -4.92 -3.55 0.67
CA ALA A 11 -4.10 -4.38 1.54
C ALA A 11 -3.32 -3.55 2.56
N ALA A 12 -2.69 -2.47 2.09
CA ALA A 12 -1.97 -1.52 2.94
C ALA A 12 -2.87 -0.78 3.93
N MET A 13 -4.06 -0.37 3.50
CA MET A 13 -5.05 0.22 4.38
C MET A 13 -5.44 -0.72 5.52
N HIS A 14 -5.76 -1.98 5.22
CA HIS A 14 -6.15 -2.98 6.20
C HIS A 14 -5.02 -3.33 7.17
N GLU A 15 -3.81 -3.55 6.64
CA GLU A 15 -2.67 -3.94 7.45
C GLU A 15 -2.23 -2.81 8.38
N LEU A 16 -2.18 -1.58 7.87
CA LEU A 16 -1.85 -0.42 8.68
C LEU A 16 -2.91 -0.16 9.75
N THR A 17 -4.19 -0.35 9.43
CA THR A 17 -5.29 -0.23 10.41
C THR A 17 -5.11 -1.21 11.57
N ALA A 18 -4.77 -2.46 11.26
CA ALA A 18 -4.52 -3.49 12.29
C ALA A 18 -3.34 -3.13 13.19
N ARG A 19 -2.25 -2.60 12.62
CA ARG A 19 -1.04 -2.22 13.36
C ARG A 19 -1.18 -0.95 14.19
N LEU A 20 -1.92 0.05 13.68
CA LEU A 20 -2.10 1.33 14.37
C LEU A 20 -3.23 1.29 15.41
N GLY A 21 -4.13 0.31 15.35
CA GLY A 21 -5.35 0.29 16.16
C GLY A 21 -6.33 1.40 15.80
N ARG A 22 -6.20 2.01 14.62
CA ARG A 22 -7.08 3.09 14.13
C ARG A 22 -7.36 2.91 12.63
N SER A 23 -8.60 3.16 12.21
CA SER A 23 -9.00 3.03 10.81
C SER A 23 -8.40 4.14 9.94
N VAL A 24 -7.91 3.78 8.75
CA VAL A 24 -7.41 4.73 7.74
C VAL A 24 -8.06 4.50 6.37
N GLY A 25 -8.05 5.50 5.49
CA GLY A 25 -8.54 5.39 4.12
C GLY A 25 -7.54 4.73 3.15
N ALA A 26 -8.02 4.29 1.98
CA ALA A 26 -7.22 3.59 0.97
C ALA A 26 -6.05 4.44 0.44
N SER A 27 -6.22 5.76 0.35
CA SER A 27 -5.16 6.71 -0.04
C SER A 27 -3.97 6.68 0.92
N THR A 28 -4.22 6.42 2.21
CA THR A 28 -3.16 6.18 3.19
C THR A 28 -2.38 4.90 2.87
N GLY A 29 -3.08 3.85 2.41
CA GLY A 29 -2.46 2.64 1.92
C GLY A 29 -1.57 2.89 0.69
N THR A 30 -2.06 3.66 -0.29
CA THR A 30 -1.26 4.10 -1.45
C THR A 30 0.02 4.84 -1.01
N ASN A 31 -0.11 5.76 -0.06
CA ASN A 31 1.01 6.50 0.51
C ASN A 31 2.03 5.61 1.22
N LEU A 32 1.59 4.56 1.91
CA LEU A 32 2.47 3.57 2.52
C LEU A 32 3.26 2.79 1.44
N ILE A 33 2.59 2.33 0.38
CA ILE A 33 3.26 1.63 -0.71
C ILE A 33 4.30 2.53 -1.40
N ALA A 34 3.95 3.78 -1.71
CA ALA A 34 4.89 4.74 -2.30
C ALA A 34 6.09 5.01 -1.38
N THR A 35 5.89 5.00 -0.06
CA THR A 35 6.96 5.13 0.94
C THR A 35 7.91 3.95 0.89
N LEU A 36 7.37 2.72 0.84
CA LEU A 36 8.17 1.50 0.71
C LEU A 36 8.97 1.48 -0.60
N ALA A 37 8.38 1.91 -1.71
CA ALA A 37 9.08 2.04 -2.99
C ALA A 37 10.23 3.07 -2.91
N CYS A 38 10.01 4.21 -2.26
CA CYS A 38 11.06 5.21 -2.02
C CYS A 38 12.20 4.64 -1.17
N MET A 39 11.88 3.93 -0.08
CA MET A 39 12.88 3.30 0.80
C MET A 39 13.67 2.21 0.08
N ALA A 40 13.03 1.42 -0.78
CA ALA A 40 13.70 0.42 -1.63
C ALA A 40 14.69 1.09 -2.59
N TRP A 41 14.26 2.13 -3.30
CA TRP A 41 15.11 2.92 -4.19
C TRP A 41 16.31 3.55 -3.47
N MET A 42 16.10 4.08 -2.26
CA MET A 42 17.16 4.66 -1.43
C MET A 42 18.18 3.58 -1.04
N ARG A 43 17.71 2.41 -0.60
CA ARG A 43 18.56 1.28 -0.22
C ARG A 43 19.43 0.78 -1.37
N GLU A 44 18.87 0.64 -2.56
CA GLU A 44 19.62 0.23 -3.77
C GLU A 44 20.76 1.20 -4.12
N ARG A 45 20.58 2.50 -3.83
CA ARG A 45 21.54 3.55 -4.16
C ARG A 45 22.44 3.96 -2.99
N GLY A 46 22.34 3.27 -1.85
CA GLY A 46 23.09 3.61 -0.64
C GLY A 46 22.73 4.98 -0.05
N VAL A 47 21.56 5.54 -0.40
CA VAL A 47 21.09 6.82 0.14
C VAL A 47 20.47 6.59 1.52
N ARG A 48 20.85 7.40 2.50
CA ARG A 48 20.36 7.30 3.88
C ARG A 48 19.52 8.53 4.23
N GLY A 49 18.49 8.34 5.04
CA GLY A 49 17.62 9.42 5.51
C GLY A 49 16.27 8.88 5.97
N SER A 50 15.42 9.78 6.45
CA SER A 50 14.04 9.46 6.82
C SER A 50 13.10 9.72 5.64
N VAL A 51 12.14 8.81 5.44
CA VAL A 51 11.01 9.03 4.53
C VAL A 51 9.78 9.33 5.37
N VAL A 52 9.09 10.43 5.05
CA VAL A 52 7.87 10.87 5.74
C VAL A 52 6.70 10.77 4.77
N THR A 53 5.56 10.33 5.27
CA THR A 53 4.31 10.24 4.50
C THR A 53 3.12 10.70 5.33
N LEU A 54 1.96 10.82 4.69
CA LEU A 54 0.74 11.33 5.30
C LEU A 54 -0.29 10.21 5.48
N LEU A 55 -0.86 10.14 6.69
CA LEU A 55 -2.11 9.46 6.94
C LEU A 55 -3.23 10.43 6.57
N CYS A 56 -4.05 10.07 5.60
CA CYS A 56 -5.07 10.94 5.01
C CYS A 56 -6.32 10.98 5.90
N ASP A 57 -7.46 10.50 5.39
CA ASP A 57 -8.71 10.47 6.13
C ASP A 57 -8.91 9.16 6.91
N SER A 58 -9.87 9.21 7.83
CA SER A 58 -10.29 8.05 8.61
C SER A 58 -10.93 6.98 7.72
N GLY A 59 -10.65 5.72 8.03
CA GLY A 59 -11.26 4.56 7.37
C GLY A 59 -12.78 4.46 7.59
N ASP A 60 -13.30 5.20 8.57
CA ASP A 60 -14.72 5.21 8.94
C ASP A 60 -15.64 5.63 7.79
N ARG A 61 -15.13 6.44 6.85
CA ARG A 61 -15.86 6.85 5.64
C ARG A 61 -16.12 5.69 4.68
N TYR A 62 -15.38 4.59 4.83
CA TYR A 62 -15.36 3.45 3.92
C TYR A 62 -15.88 2.16 4.58
N ARG A 63 -16.57 2.25 5.73
CA ARG A 63 -17.08 1.08 6.47
C ARG A 63 -17.93 0.14 5.61
N HIS A 64 -18.73 0.70 4.71
CA HIS A 64 -19.65 -0.07 3.87
C HIS A 64 -19.04 -0.54 2.54
N THR A 65 -17.81 -0.11 2.23
CA THR A 65 -17.09 -0.47 1.00
C THR A 65 -15.78 -1.18 1.34
N TYR A 66 -14.68 -0.44 1.50
CA TYR A 66 -13.34 -1.00 1.64
C TYR A 66 -13.14 -1.83 2.90
N TYR A 67 -13.95 -1.64 3.94
CA TYR A 67 -13.95 -2.49 5.14
C TYR A 67 -14.97 -3.62 5.12
N ASN A 68 -15.72 -3.78 4.02
CA ASN A 68 -16.71 -4.82 3.85
C ASN A 68 -16.19 -5.90 2.90
N GLU A 69 -15.89 -7.08 3.44
CA GLU A 69 -15.35 -8.21 2.67
C GLU A 69 -16.27 -8.64 1.51
N SER A 70 -17.59 -8.63 1.72
CA SER A 70 -18.55 -8.98 0.67
C SER A 70 -18.54 -7.98 -0.47
N TRP A 71 -18.38 -6.69 -0.15
CA TRP A 71 -18.26 -5.64 -1.15
C TRP A 71 -16.95 -5.79 -1.94
N LEU A 72 -15.83 -6.05 -1.25
CA LEU A 72 -14.54 -6.28 -1.90
C LEU A 72 -14.59 -7.45 -2.89
N GLN A 73 -15.19 -8.58 -2.49
CA GLN A 73 -15.36 -9.74 -3.36
C GLN A 73 -16.21 -9.41 -4.58
N GLN A 74 -17.34 -8.72 -4.40
CA GLN A 74 -18.22 -8.32 -5.50
C GLN A 74 -17.56 -7.32 -6.46
N ALA A 75 -16.70 -6.44 -5.95
CA ALA A 75 -15.96 -5.46 -6.72
C ALA A 75 -14.70 -6.04 -7.41
N GLY A 76 -14.34 -7.30 -7.14
CA GLY A 76 -13.09 -7.89 -7.65
C GLY A 76 -11.83 -7.32 -6.99
N LEU A 77 -11.96 -6.83 -5.75
CA LEU A 77 -10.91 -6.14 -4.98
C LEU A 77 -10.49 -6.91 -3.71
N ASP A 78 -10.70 -8.23 -3.69
CA ASP A 78 -10.17 -9.08 -2.62
C ASP A 78 -8.63 -8.97 -2.60
N CYS A 79 -8.08 -8.57 -1.45
CA CYS A 79 -6.66 -8.23 -1.29
C CYS A 79 -5.98 -9.03 -0.16
N ARG A 80 -6.54 -10.18 0.22
CA ARG A 80 -6.03 -11.00 1.34
C ARG A 80 -4.59 -11.48 1.11
N ARG A 81 -4.23 -11.82 -0.12
CA ARG A 81 -2.87 -12.27 -0.46
C ARG A 81 -1.86 -11.13 -0.36
N GLU A 82 -2.21 -9.98 -0.94
CA GLU A 82 -1.42 -8.76 -0.93
C GLU A 82 -1.21 -8.28 0.51
N ARG A 83 -2.25 -8.37 1.35
CA ARG A 83 -2.15 -8.06 2.78
C ARG A 83 -1.15 -8.96 3.49
N ALA A 84 -1.17 -10.26 3.24
CA ALA A 84 -0.22 -11.19 3.84
C ALA A 84 1.23 -10.89 3.40
N ALA A 85 1.46 -10.64 2.11
CA ALA A 85 2.78 -10.26 1.59
C ALA A 85 3.27 -8.92 2.18
N LEU A 86 2.36 -7.95 2.34
CA LEU A 86 2.69 -6.67 2.93
C LEU A 86 3.02 -6.79 4.42
N ALA A 87 2.32 -7.63 5.18
CA ALA A 87 2.63 -7.87 6.58
C ALA A 87 4.09 -8.35 6.75
N VAL A 88 4.51 -9.33 5.92
CA VAL A 88 5.91 -9.79 5.88
C VAL A 88 6.86 -8.65 5.51
N THR A 89 6.50 -7.84 4.52
CA THR A 89 7.31 -6.68 4.10
C THR A 89 7.53 -5.69 5.25
N LEU A 90 6.47 -5.39 6.02
CA LEU A 90 6.54 -4.46 7.14
C LEU A 90 7.33 -5.02 8.32
N ASP A 91 7.26 -6.34 8.57
CA ASP A 91 7.98 -6.99 9.67
C ASP A 91 9.47 -7.17 9.38
N THR A 92 9.83 -7.42 8.13
CA THR A 92 11.21 -7.77 7.72
C THR A 92 11.97 -6.63 7.06
N GLY A 93 11.26 -5.61 6.55
CA GLY A 93 11.83 -4.57 5.69
C GLY A 93 12.22 -5.05 4.28
N GLN A 94 11.95 -6.32 3.94
CA GLN A 94 12.16 -6.89 2.62
C GLN A 94 10.89 -6.74 1.79
N VAL A 95 10.97 -5.96 0.71
CA VAL A 95 9.82 -5.75 -0.19
C VAL A 95 9.56 -7.03 -0.96
N ALA A 96 8.32 -7.52 -0.90
CA ALA A 96 7.89 -8.67 -1.68
C ALA A 96 8.00 -8.39 -3.19
N ASP A 97 8.49 -9.37 -3.96
CA ASP A 97 8.64 -9.24 -5.42
C ASP A 97 7.31 -8.88 -6.10
N GLU A 98 6.21 -9.52 -5.68
CA GLU A 98 4.85 -9.26 -6.17
C GLU A 98 4.42 -7.80 -5.99
N LEU A 99 4.84 -7.17 -4.88
CA LEU A 99 4.56 -5.77 -4.60
C LEU A 99 5.40 -4.86 -5.50
N SER A 100 6.70 -5.15 -5.60
CA SER A 100 7.62 -4.33 -6.40
C SER A 100 7.35 -4.41 -7.91
N ALA A 101 6.86 -5.55 -8.39
CA ALA A 101 6.46 -5.74 -9.79
C ALA A 101 5.17 -4.99 -10.14
N GLY A 102 4.32 -4.70 -9.14
CA GLY A 102 3.02 -4.08 -9.35
C GLY A 102 3.04 -2.56 -9.37
N TRP A 103 4.00 -1.90 -8.70
CA TRP A 103 4.08 -0.44 -8.72
C TRP A 103 4.81 0.07 -9.98
N ARG A 104 4.44 1.26 -10.46
CA ARG A 104 5.10 1.90 -11.62
C ARG A 104 5.61 3.27 -11.27
N LEU A 105 6.86 3.57 -11.60
CA LEU A 105 7.43 4.89 -11.36
C LEU A 105 7.04 5.85 -12.50
N ALA A 106 6.93 7.15 -12.20
CA ALA A 106 6.52 8.17 -13.17
C ALA A 106 7.31 8.16 -14.49
N GLY A 107 8.60 7.79 -14.46
CA GLY A 107 9.45 7.67 -15.65
C GLY A 107 9.19 6.43 -16.51
N GLU A 108 8.34 5.51 -16.05
CA GLU A 108 7.97 4.24 -16.68
C GLU A 108 6.49 4.22 -17.11
N LEU A 109 5.75 5.30 -16.80
CA LEU A 109 4.39 5.52 -17.28
C LEU A 109 4.47 6.12 -18.68
N THR A 110 4.49 5.29 -19.72
CA THR A 110 4.20 5.76 -21.08
C THR A 110 2.79 6.36 -21.11
N PRO A 111 2.58 7.54 -21.71
CA PRO A 111 1.24 8.02 -22.00
C PRO A 111 0.54 6.97 -22.89
N GLU A 112 -0.67 6.57 -22.51
CA GLU A 112 -1.59 5.89 -23.43
C GLU A 112 -2.05 6.86 -24.52
#